data_AF-A0A1D1YKV6-F1
#
_entry.id   AF-A0A1D1YKV6-F1
#
_cell.length_a   1.000
_cell.length_b   1.000
_cell.length_c   1.000
_cell.angle_alpha   90.00
_cell.angle_beta   90.00
_cell.angle_gamma   90.00
#
_symmetry.space_group_name_H-M   'P 1'
#
loop_
_entity.id
_entity.type
_entity.pdbx_description
1 polymer ?
#
loop_
_entity_poly.entity_id
_entity_poly.type
_entity_poly.pdbx_seq_one_letter_code
_entity_poly.pdbx_strand_id
1 'polypeptide(L)'
;EFVLFKERLEHSCQYLLAKIETSILQLKQKADNLEETECVLENCNFGIELLQLSKEETCKSLTFNEDFQSRPWWSPTPDVNYLFGQFFFLLLVGSILPLYRNL
;
A
#
# COMPACT_ATOMS: atom_id res chain seq x y z
N GLU A 1 25.58 7.13 -0.83
CA GLU A 1 24.51 6.32 -1.45
C GLU A 1 23.66 5.56 -0.45
N PHE A 2 24.24 4.66 0.38
CA PHE A 2 23.46 3.86 1.35
C PHE A 2 22.59 4.69 2.31
N VAL A 3 23.11 5.79 2.86
CA VAL A 3 22.37 6.66 3.80
C VAL A 3 21.12 7.24 3.15
N LEU A 4 21.25 7.79 1.93
CA LEU A 4 20.13 8.36 1.18
C LEU A 4 19.09 7.28 0.80
N PHE A 5 19.57 6.09 0.45
CA PHE A 5 18.69 4.96 0.15
C PHE A 5 17.88 4.53 1.38
N LYS A 6 18.54 4.40 2.54
CA LYS A 6 17.89 4.07 3.81
C LYS A 6 16.87 5.14 4.20
N GLU A 7 17.26 6.41 4.14
CA GLU A 7 16.39 7.54 4.47
C GLU A 7 15.14 7.56 3.59
N ARG A 8 15.29 7.31 2.28
CA ARG A 8 14.14 7.20 1.35
C ARG A 8 13.20 6.05 1.73
N LEU A 9 13.73 4.89 2.13
CA LEU A 9 12.90 3.75 2.54
C LEU A 9 12.17 4.01 3.87
N GLU A 10 12.84 4.64 4.83
CA GLU A 10 12.23 4.98 6.13
C GLU A 10 11.08 5.99 5.98
N HIS A 11 11.16 6.88 4.99
CA HIS A 11 10.09 7.84 4.64
C HIS A 11 9.16 7.33 3.55
N SER A 12 9.17 6.04 3.22
CA SER A 12 8.29 5.49 2.18
C SER A 12 6.85 5.42 2.68
N CYS A 13 5.89 5.90 1.88
CA CYS A 13 4.46 5.78 2.19
C CYS A 13 4.05 4.31 2.42
N GLN A 14 4.56 3.39 1.59
CA GLN A 14 4.32 1.96 1.69
C GLN A 14 4.79 1.37 3.03
N TYR A 15 5.94 1.83 3.54
CA TYR A 15 6.47 1.35 4.82
C TYR A 15 5.57 1.80 5.97
N LEU A 16 5.16 3.06 5.99
CA LEU A 16 4.25 3.58 7.02
C LEU A 16 2.88 2.91 6.96
N LEU A 17 2.30 2.73 5.77
CA LEU A 17 1.03 2.03 5.60
C LEU A 17 1.14 0.59 6.11
N ALA A 18 2.18 -0.15 5.74
CA ALA A 18 2.39 -1.51 6.22
C ALA A 18 2.46 -1.59 7.76
N LYS A 19 3.12 -0.61 8.41
CA LYS A 19 3.19 -0.52 9.87
C LYS A 19 1.81 -0.30 10.50
N ILE A 20 1.04 0.66 9.97
CA ILE A 20 -0.32 0.98 10.46
C ILE A 20 -1.25 -0.22 10.23
N GLU A 21 -1.25 -0.79 9.03
CA GLU A 21 -2.09 -1.93 8.67
C GLU A 21 -1.77 -3.16 9.52
N THR A 22 -0.50 -3.40 9.86
CA THR A 22 -0.10 -4.49 10.75
C THR A 22 -0.72 -4.33 12.14
N SER A 23 -0.63 -3.14 12.73
CA SER A 23 -1.25 -2.85 14.04
C SER A 23 -2.77 -3.03 13.99
N ILE A 24 -3.43 -2.51 12.94
CA ILE A 24 -4.88 -2.67 12.76
C ILE A 24 -5.26 -4.15 12.60
N LEU A 25 -4.47 -4.92 11.84
CA LEU A 25 -4.71 -6.34 11.63
C LEU A 25 -4.59 -7.12 12.95
N GLN A 26 -3.58 -6.82 13.76
CA GLN A 26 -3.41 -7.43 15.08
C GLN A 26 -4.59 -7.13 16.01
N LEU A 27 -5.05 -5.87 16.03
CA LEU A 27 -6.25 -5.49 16.79
C LEU A 27 -7.49 -6.25 16.32
N LYS A 28 -7.68 -6.38 14.99
CA LYS A 28 -8.80 -7.14 14.43
C LYS A 28 -8.75 -8.62 14.78
N GLN A 29 -7.58 -9.23 14.73
CA GLN A 29 -7.39 -10.65 15.05
C GLN A 29 -7.62 -10.97 16.53
N LYS A 30 -7.37 -10.02 17.41
CA LYS A 30 -7.44 -10.17 18.86
C LYS A 30 -8.68 -9.53 19.49
N ALA A 31 -9.62 -9.07 18.67
CA ALA A 31 -10.79 -8.29 19.11
C ALA A 31 -11.68 -9.02 20.12
N ASP A 32 -11.62 -10.36 20.15
CA ASP A 32 -12.39 -11.19 21.08
C ASP A 32 -11.75 -11.30 22.48
N ASN A 33 -10.50 -10.83 22.64
CA ASN A 33 -9.77 -10.84 23.91
C ASN A 33 -9.29 -9.42 24.28
N LEU A 34 -9.88 -8.87 25.35
CA LEU A 34 -9.56 -7.53 25.86
C LEU A 34 -8.08 -7.40 26.26
N GLU A 35 -7.53 -8.38 26.97
CA GLU A 35 -6.17 -8.35 27.50
C GLU A 35 -5.13 -8.39 26.35
N GLU A 36 -5.39 -9.21 25.32
CA GLU A 36 -4.56 -9.24 24.12
C GLU A 36 -4.66 -7.97 23.29
N THR A 37 -5.85 -7.37 23.21
CA THR A 37 -6.08 -6.08 22.54
C THR A 37 -5.35 -4.95 23.25
N GLU A 38 -5.41 -4.91 24.58
CA GLU A 38 -4.71 -3.93 25.43
C GLU A 38 -3.18 -4.04 25.22
N CYS A 39 -2.63 -5.25 25.22
CA CYS A 39 -1.22 -5.47 24.92
C CYS A 39 -0.82 -4.93 23.52
N VAL A 40 -1.67 -5.11 22.49
CA VAL A 40 -1.40 -4.55 21.15
C VAL A 40 -1.44 -3.01 21.18
N LEU A 41 -2.39 -2.42 21.92
CA LEU A 41 -2.48 -0.96 22.08
C LEU A 41 -1.28 -0.40 22.82
N GLU A 42 -0.85 -1.01 23.92
CA GLU A 42 0.38 -0.65 24.66
C GLU A 42 1.60 -0.62 23.74
N ASN A 43 1.77 -1.66 22.92
CA ASN A 43 2.86 -1.75 21.95
C ASN A 43 2.80 -0.66 20.87
N CYS A 44 1.61 -0.09 20.60
CA CYS A 44 1.42 1.03 19.68
C CYS A 44 1.37 2.39 20.39
N ASN A 45 1.86 2.47 21.64
CA ASN A 45 1.74 3.65 22.51
C ASN A 45 0.30 4.17 22.59
N PHE A 46 -0.64 3.26 22.79
CA PHE A 46 -2.10 3.50 22.80
C PHE A 46 -2.62 4.24 21.57
N GLY A 47 -1.99 4.01 20.42
CA GLY A 47 -2.35 4.65 19.15
C GLY A 47 -1.79 6.07 18.97
N ILE A 48 -1.09 6.63 19.96
CA ILE A 48 -0.42 7.94 19.83
C ILE A 48 0.61 7.91 18.70
N GLU A 49 1.35 6.81 18.57
CA GLU A 49 2.33 6.64 17.49
C GLU A 49 1.64 6.68 16.12
N LEU A 50 0.51 5.97 15.97
CA LEU A 50 -0.27 5.95 14.72
C LEU A 50 -0.82 7.34 14.38
N LEU A 51 -1.30 8.09 15.39
CA LEU A 51 -1.76 9.46 15.21
C LEU A 51 -0.63 10.40 14.79
N GLN A 52 0.58 10.24 15.34
CA GLN A 52 1.74 11.03 14.93
C GLN A 52 2.12 10.80 13.48
N LEU A 53 2.00 9.55 12.99
CA LEU A 53 2.26 9.22 11.59
C LEU A 53 1.28 9.90 10.62
N SER A 54 0.04 10.18 11.06
CA SER A 54 -0.97 10.85 10.23
C SER A 54 -0.85 12.38 10.15
N LYS A 55 0.14 12.98 10.85
CA LYS A 55 0.33 14.43 10.85
C LYS A 55 0.69 14.94 9.46
N GLU A 56 0.20 16.13 9.13
CA GLU A 56 0.40 16.75 7.82
C GLU A 56 1.89 16.93 7.51
N GLU A 57 2.72 17.28 8.50
CA GLU A 57 4.16 17.44 8.34
C GLU A 57 4.83 16.12 7.96
N THR A 58 4.41 15.01 8.56
CA THR A 58 4.90 13.66 8.25
C THR A 58 4.41 13.21 6.89
N CYS A 59 3.15 13.46 6.55
CA CYS A 59 2.59 13.11 5.24
C CYS A 59 3.27 13.86 4.09
N LYS A 60 3.67 15.12 4.29
CA LYS A 60 4.36 15.94 3.27
C LYS A 60 5.77 15.46 2.95
N SER A 61 6.45 14.79 3.89
CA SER A 61 7.81 14.27 3.67
C SER A 61 7.83 12.85 3.10
N LEU A 62 6.68 12.23 2.86
CA LEU A 62 6.60 10.86 2.36
C LEU A 62 7.06 10.75 0.91
N THR A 63 7.77 9.65 0.65
CA THR A 63 8.19 9.25 -0.69
C THR A 63 7.28 8.14 -1.21
N PHE A 64 6.89 8.24 -2.48
CA PHE A 64 6.15 7.20 -3.18
C PHE A 64 7.13 6.46 -4.08
N ASN A 65 7.60 5.31 -3.61
CA ASN A 65 8.67 4.54 -4.26
C ASN A 65 8.15 3.45 -5.19
N GLU A 66 6.92 3.57 -5.71
CA GLU A 66 6.38 2.57 -6.63
C GLU A 66 7.11 2.62 -7.96
N ASP A 67 7.49 1.44 -8.46
CA ASP A 67 8.06 1.31 -9.79
C ASP A 67 6.93 1.27 -10.82
N PHE A 68 6.60 2.44 -11.37
CA PHE A 68 5.64 2.55 -12.47
C PHE A 68 6.24 2.18 -13.83
N GLN A 69 7.57 2.14 -13.96
CA GLN A 69 8.23 1.92 -15.25
C GLN A 69 8.31 0.44 -15.62
N SER A 70 8.46 -0.45 -14.63
CA SER A 70 8.41 -1.90 -14.85
C SER A 70 6.99 -2.46 -14.89
N ARG A 71 5.96 -1.64 -14.62
CA ARG A 71 4.58 -2.10 -14.66
C ARG A 71 4.22 -2.57 -16.07
N PRO A 72 3.56 -3.74 -16.20
CA PRO A 72 3.02 -4.15 -17.48
C PRO A 72 2.04 -3.10 -18.02
N TRP A 73 2.04 -2.88 -19.33
CA TRP A 73 1.16 -1.91 -20.01
C TRP A 73 -0.34 -2.17 -19.77
N TRP A 74 -0.70 -3.41 -19.44
CA TRP A 74 -2.07 -3.84 -19.16
C TRP A 74 -2.46 -3.70 -17.68
N SER A 75 -1.51 -3.38 -16.80
CA SER A 75 -1.81 -3.19 -15.38
C SER A 75 -2.57 -1.87 -15.16
N PRO A 76 -3.55 -1.84 -14.25
CA PRO A 76 -4.26 -0.61 -13.94
C PRO A 76 -3.32 0.51 -13.49
N THR A 77 -3.39 1.69 -14.13
CA THR A 77 -2.72 2.91 -13.67
C THR A 77 -3.67 3.79 -12.85
N PRO A 78 -3.17 4.52 -11.83
CA PRO A 78 -4.00 5.38 -11.00
C PRO A 78 -4.67 6.53 -11.78
N ASP A 79 -4.08 6.95 -12.91
CA ASP A 79 -4.62 8.00 -13.78
C ASP A 79 -5.85 7.55 -14.60
N VAL A 80 -6.12 6.24 -14.65
CA VAL A 80 -7.21 5.67 -15.43
C VAL A 80 -8.25 5.08 -14.47
N ASN A 81 -9.45 5.67 -14.45
CA ASN A 81 -10.56 5.12 -13.69
C ASN A 81 -11.22 3.96 -14.45
N TYR A 82 -10.73 2.75 -14.18
CA TYR A 82 -11.25 1.52 -14.79
C TYR A 82 -12.67 1.14 -14.36
N LEU A 83 -13.20 1.76 -13.30
CA LEU A 83 -14.57 1.53 -12.81
C LEU A 83 -15.60 2.40 -13.53
N PHE A 84 -15.17 3.40 -14.32
CA PHE A 84 -16.05 4.37 -14.97
C PHE A 84 -16.30 4.10 -16.47
N GLY A 85 -15.82 2.98 -17.02
CA GLY A 85 -15.98 2.61 -18.42
C GLY A 85 -16.29 1.12 -18.61
N GLN A 86 -16.89 0.77 -19.75
CA GLN A 86 -17.29 -0.61 -20.08
C GLN A 86 -16.06 -1.50 -20.26
N PHE A 87 -15.59 -2.05 -19.14
CA PHE A 87 -14.34 -2.78 -18.93
C PHE A 87 -14.21 -4.10 -19.74
N PHE A 88 -15.26 -4.48 -20.49
CA PHE A 88 -15.30 -5.74 -21.24
C PHE A 88 -14.27 -5.84 -22.38
N PHE A 89 -13.81 -4.72 -22.95
CA PHE A 89 -12.93 -4.77 -24.13
C PHE A 89 -11.45 -5.04 -23.78
N LEU A 90 -10.95 -4.56 -22.63
CA LEU A 90 -9.54 -4.68 -22.25
C LEU A 90 -9.18 -6.08 -21.73
N LEU A 91 -10.08 -6.75 -20.99
CA LEU A 91 -9.91 -8.15 -20.60
C LEU A 91 -9.85 -9.08 -21.82
N LEU A 92 -10.69 -8.82 -22.83
CA LEU A 92 -10.78 -9.65 -24.04
C LEU A 92 -9.52 -9.51 -24.92
N VAL A 93 -8.99 -8.29 -25.07
CA VAL A 93 -7.75 -8.03 -25.83
C VAL A 93 -6.53 -8.56 -25.09
N GLY A 94 -6.45 -8.40 -23.75
CA GLY A 94 -5.32 -8.86 -22.93
C GLY A 94 -5.21 -10.38 -22.82
N SER A 95 -6.33 -11.10 -22.78
CA SER A 95 -6.34 -12.57 -22.71
C SER A 95 -6.21 -13.27 -24.07
N ILE A 96 -6.55 -12.60 -25.19
CA ILE A 96 -6.59 -13.22 -26.52
C ILE A 96 -5.39 -12.84 -27.40
N LEU A 97 -4.84 -11.63 -27.33
CA LEU A 97 -3.68 -11.26 -28.18
C LEU A 97 -2.41 -12.10 -27.96
N PRO A 98 -2.05 -12.55 -26.74
CA PRO A 98 -0.89 -13.40 -26.55
C PRO A 98 -1.03 -14.78 -27.20
N LEU A 99 -2.26 -15.27 -27.39
CA LEU A 99 -2.54 -16.56 -28.04
C LEU A 99 -2.34 -16.51 -29.57
N TYR A 100 -2.43 -15.33 -30.19
CA TYR A 100 -2.27 -15.18 -31.65
C TYR A 100 -0.90 -14.67 -32.08
N ARG A 101 0.03 -14.41 -31.15
CA ARG A 101 1.40 -13.98 -31.49
C ARG A 101 2.36 -15.16 -31.77
N ASN A 102 1.88 -16.40 -31.63
CA ASN A 102 2.63 -17.64 -31.87
C ASN A 102 1.94 -18.58 -32.89
N LEU A 103 1.10 -18.05 -33.78
CA LEU A 103 0.58 -18.74 -34.96
C LEU A 103 1.02 -18.00 -36.23
#